data_AF-A0A5E7XU59-F1
#
_entry.id   AF-A0A5E7XU59-F1
#
_cell.length_a   1.000
_cell.length_b   1.000
_cell.length_c   1.000
_cell.angle_alpha   90.00
_cell.angle_beta   90.00
_cell.angle_gamma   90.00
#
_symmetry.space_group_name_H-M   'P 1'
#
loop_
_entity.id
_entity.type
_entity.pdbx_description
1 polymer ?
#
loop_
_entity_poly.entity_id
_entity_poly.type
_entity_poly.pdbx_seq_one_letter_code
_entity_poly.pdbx_strand_id
1 'polypeptide(L)'
;MGGLIPTDVRGDLKKDAPLAKLVWFKSGGAADWLFEPADLQDLRAFLAQLEPGTPVMALGLGSNLIIRDGGVPGVVIRLGKAFSTVEVKRDCVIECGGGAPGILVSSTARDAGISGLEFLRGIPGTVGGFVRMNGGAYGREVADILVDCDVVMPNGALLTLPVGDLDYSYRHSRLTDGAIVVAARFKGEPGDPAAIGAEMDRIAEARETSQPLRTKTGGSTFKNPPGNSAWKLVDEAGCRGLTMGGAQVSEKHTNFLINTGNATSADIEGLGEEVRRRVSEKTGVSLEWEIKRVGRP
;
A
#
# COMPACT_ATOMS: atom_id res chain seq x y z
N MET A 1 13.78 11.85 -22.45
CA MET A 1 15.09 11.18 -22.59
C MET A 1 15.15 10.15 -21.49
N GLY A 2 15.16 8.86 -21.85
CA GLY A 2 15.28 7.79 -20.86
C GLY A 2 16.75 7.65 -20.48
N GLY A 3 17.05 7.85 -19.20
CA GLY A 3 18.38 7.62 -18.66
C GLY A 3 18.82 6.17 -18.82
N LEU A 4 20.13 5.92 -18.78
CA LEU A 4 20.70 4.59 -18.83
C LEU A 4 20.13 3.71 -17.70
N ILE A 5 19.48 2.60 -18.07
CA ILE A 5 19.01 1.58 -17.13
C ILE A 5 20.01 0.42 -17.14
N PRO A 6 20.60 0.04 -15.99
CA PRO A 6 21.49 -1.10 -15.89
C PRO A 6 20.75 -2.39 -16.30
N THR A 7 21.30 -3.15 -17.25
CA THR A 7 20.69 -4.40 -17.72
C THR A 7 21.37 -5.66 -17.19
N ASP A 8 22.59 -5.54 -16.66
CA ASP A 8 23.31 -6.64 -16.01
C ASP A 8 22.88 -6.74 -14.54
N VAL A 9 21.79 -7.45 -14.30
CA VAL A 9 21.18 -7.64 -12.97
C VAL A 9 20.96 -9.13 -12.70
N ARG A 10 20.89 -9.53 -11.42
CA ARG A 10 20.62 -10.93 -11.06
C ARG A 10 19.13 -11.23 -10.97
N GLY A 11 18.33 -10.24 -10.58
CA GLY A 11 16.87 -10.30 -10.54
C GLY A 11 16.24 -10.20 -11.92
N ASP A 12 14.90 -10.13 -11.95
CA ASP A 12 14.15 -9.98 -13.20
C ASP A 12 13.94 -8.51 -13.53
N LEU A 13 14.42 -8.06 -14.69
CA LEU A 13 14.24 -6.70 -15.18
C LEU A 13 13.49 -6.73 -16.50
N LYS A 14 12.30 -6.13 -16.51
CA LYS A 14 11.39 -6.16 -17.65
C LYS A 14 11.03 -4.76 -18.11
N LYS A 15 11.34 -4.48 -19.38
CA LYS A 15 10.89 -3.27 -20.07
C LYS A 15 9.40 -3.37 -20.44
N ASP A 16 8.69 -2.24 -20.42
CA ASP A 16 7.28 -2.12 -20.83
C ASP A 16 6.38 -3.14 -20.09
N ALA A 17 6.63 -3.31 -18.79
CA ALA A 17 5.99 -4.33 -17.97
C ALA A 17 4.55 -3.91 -17.57
N PRO A 18 3.50 -4.68 -17.93
CA PRO A 18 2.13 -4.31 -17.63
C PRO A 18 1.83 -4.37 -16.11
N LEU A 19 1.41 -3.25 -15.52
CA LEU A 19 1.17 -3.16 -14.08
C LEU A 19 -0.24 -3.52 -13.64
N ALA A 20 -1.23 -3.49 -14.56
CA ALA A 20 -2.63 -3.77 -14.22
C ALA A 20 -2.80 -5.08 -13.43
N LYS A 21 -2.11 -6.15 -13.81
CA LYS A 21 -2.20 -7.45 -13.12
C LYS A 21 -1.61 -7.42 -11.70
N LEU A 22 -0.72 -6.47 -11.40
CA LEU A 22 0.00 -6.34 -10.14
C LEU A 22 -0.68 -5.42 -9.13
N VAL A 23 -1.68 -4.63 -9.55
CA VAL A 23 -2.48 -3.79 -8.65
C VAL A 23 -3.88 -4.35 -8.44
N TRP A 24 -4.59 -3.83 -7.44
CA TRP A 24 -5.89 -4.40 -7.03
C TRP A 24 -7.05 -3.99 -7.93
N PHE A 25 -7.03 -2.76 -8.45
CA PHE A 25 -8.03 -2.31 -9.43
C PHE A 25 -7.96 -3.05 -10.76
N LYS A 26 -6.89 -3.78 -11.06
CA LYS A 26 -6.69 -4.46 -12.34
C LYS A 26 -6.80 -3.54 -13.57
N SER A 27 -6.36 -2.28 -13.41
CA SER A 27 -6.32 -1.24 -14.45
C SER A 27 -4.95 -0.54 -14.45
N GLY A 28 -4.69 0.25 -15.50
CA GLY A 28 -3.48 1.06 -15.65
C GLY A 28 -2.45 0.54 -16.66
N GLY A 29 -1.56 1.43 -17.05
CA GLY A 29 -0.55 1.20 -18.07
C GLY A 29 0.65 0.37 -17.61
N ALA A 30 1.68 0.32 -18.46
CA ALA A 30 2.94 -0.34 -18.18
C ALA A 30 3.90 0.54 -17.36
N ALA A 31 4.80 -0.07 -16.59
CA ALA A 31 6.01 0.60 -16.17
C ALA A 31 6.97 0.69 -17.36
N ASP A 32 7.74 1.77 -17.47
CA ASP A 32 8.88 1.81 -18.41
C ASP A 32 9.81 0.62 -18.11
N TRP A 33 10.10 0.39 -16.81
CA TRP A 33 10.81 -0.78 -16.32
C TRP A 33 10.19 -1.31 -15.01
N LEU A 34 10.06 -2.63 -14.89
CA LEU A 34 9.78 -3.33 -13.65
C LEU A 34 10.99 -4.17 -13.26
N PHE A 35 11.49 -3.98 -12.04
CA PHE A 35 12.59 -4.75 -11.49
C PHE A 35 12.14 -5.51 -10.24
N GLU A 36 12.34 -6.83 -10.27
CA GLU A 36 12.19 -7.72 -9.12
C GLU A 36 13.59 -8.20 -8.68
N PRO A 37 14.24 -7.51 -7.70
CA PRO A 37 15.60 -7.84 -7.29
C PRO A 37 15.68 -9.24 -6.69
N ALA A 38 16.78 -9.94 -6.98
CA ALA A 38 17.05 -11.27 -6.43
C ALA A 38 17.22 -11.25 -4.90
N ASP A 39 17.86 -10.20 -4.38
CA ASP A 39 18.09 -9.95 -2.96
C ASP A 39 18.49 -8.49 -2.70
N LEU A 40 18.85 -8.17 -1.45
CA LEU A 40 19.25 -6.83 -1.03
C LEU A 40 20.46 -6.27 -1.78
N GLN A 41 21.47 -7.09 -2.08
CA GLN A 41 22.66 -6.61 -2.78
C GLN A 41 22.36 -6.31 -4.24
N ASP A 42 21.48 -7.10 -4.87
CA ASP A 42 20.99 -6.84 -6.22
C ASP A 42 20.27 -5.49 -6.30
N LEU A 43 19.35 -5.25 -5.35
CA LEU A 43 18.62 -3.99 -5.26
C LEU A 43 19.56 -2.78 -5.08
N ARG A 44 20.51 -2.89 -4.15
CA ARG A 44 21.47 -1.81 -3.86
C ARG A 44 22.38 -1.53 -5.05
N ALA A 45 22.93 -2.57 -5.67
CA ALA A 45 23.81 -2.44 -6.83
C ALA A 45 23.08 -1.85 -8.03
N PHE A 46 21.82 -2.24 -8.25
CA PHE A 46 20.97 -1.68 -9.31
C PHE A 46 20.73 -0.18 -9.08
N LEU A 47 20.25 0.20 -7.89
CA LEU A 47 19.95 1.60 -7.56
C LEU A 47 21.20 2.49 -7.57
N ALA A 48 22.36 1.97 -7.16
CA ALA A 48 23.63 2.72 -7.21
C ALA A 48 24.11 3.02 -8.64
N GLN A 49 23.67 2.24 -9.63
CA GLN A 49 24.03 2.41 -11.04
C GLN A 49 22.98 3.17 -11.85
N LEU A 50 21.80 3.44 -11.28
CA LEU A 50 20.78 4.25 -11.95
C LEU A 50 21.27 5.68 -12.14
N GLU A 51 20.94 6.26 -13.29
CA GLU A 51 21.21 7.67 -13.51
C GLU A 51 20.52 8.54 -12.45
N PRO A 52 21.24 9.49 -11.82
CA PRO A 52 20.66 10.41 -10.86
C PRO A 52 19.41 11.11 -11.41
N GLY A 53 18.33 11.09 -10.63
CA GLY A 53 17.04 11.69 -11.03
C GLY A 53 16.10 10.76 -11.78
N THR A 54 16.52 9.52 -12.10
CA THR A 54 15.60 8.49 -12.62
C THR A 54 14.48 8.25 -11.59
N PRO A 55 13.19 8.40 -11.97
CA PRO A 55 12.09 8.11 -11.05
C PRO A 55 12.08 6.65 -10.61
N VAL A 56 11.93 6.42 -9.30
CA VAL A 56 11.83 5.08 -8.72
C VAL A 56 10.55 4.99 -7.90
N MET A 57 9.80 3.90 -8.05
CA MET A 57 8.59 3.64 -7.27
C MET A 57 8.57 2.20 -6.73
N ALA A 58 8.46 2.05 -5.41
CA ALA A 58 8.15 0.75 -4.81
C ALA A 58 6.70 0.34 -5.12
N LEU A 59 6.51 -0.91 -5.55
CA LEU A 59 5.20 -1.54 -5.72
C LEU A 59 5.09 -2.76 -4.80
N GLY A 60 4.25 -2.62 -3.76
CA GLY A 60 3.80 -3.74 -2.93
C GLY A 60 2.69 -4.55 -3.62
N LEU A 61 1.61 -4.84 -2.89
CA LEU A 61 0.44 -5.52 -3.49
C LEU A 61 -0.45 -4.60 -4.35
N GLY A 62 -0.16 -3.30 -4.41
CA GLY A 62 -0.95 -2.35 -5.19
C GLY A 62 -2.39 -2.15 -4.69
N SER A 63 -2.63 -2.34 -3.39
CA SER A 63 -3.93 -2.17 -2.73
C SER A 63 -4.35 -0.70 -2.56
N ASN A 64 -3.39 0.24 -2.58
CA ASN A 64 -3.63 1.68 -2.40
C ASN A 64 -3.18 2.52 -3.61
N LEU A 65 -3.20 1.95 -4.83
CA LEU A 65 -2.73 2.61 -6.04
C LEU A 65 -3.79 2.58 -7.15
N ILE A 66 -3.95 3.71 -7.83
CA ILE A 66 -4.47 3.79 -9.20
C ILE A 66 -3.26 4.09 -10.09
N ILE A 67 -2.89 3.13 -10.93
CA ILE A 67 -1.87 3.34 -11.97
C ILE A 67 -2.57 3.94 -13.17
N ARG A 68 -2.18 5.13 -13.62
CA ARG A 68 -2.78 5.77 -14.80
C ARG A 68 -2.49 5.01 -16.08
N ASP A 69 -3.34 5.20 -17.07
CA ASP A 69 -3.30 4.42 -18.32
C ASP A 69 -2.05 4.73 -19.16
N GLY A 70 -1.47 5.94 -19.04
CA GLY A 70 -0.18 6.31 -19.63
C GLY A 70 1.06 5.64 -19.00
N GLY A 71 0.88 4.85 -17.94
CA GLY A 71 1.95 4.06 -17.33
C GLY A 71 2.87 4.84 -16.38
N VAL A 72 3.87 4.17 -15.82
CA VAL A 72 4.77 4.71 -14.78
C VAL A 72 6.17 4.98 -15.34
N PRO A 73 6.70 6.21 -15.23
CA PRO A 73 8.04 6.52 -15.69
C PRO A 73 9.14 5.91 -14.83
N GLY A 74 10.29 5.65 -15.44
CA GLY A 74 11.48 5.19 -14.72
C GLY A 74 11.41 3.72 -14.32
N VAL A 75 11.67 3.41 -13.04
CA VAL A 75 11.73 2.02 -12.56
C VAL A 75 10.73 1.77 -11.43
N VAL A 76 9.89 0.76 -11.62
CA VAL A 76 9.06 0.19 -10.57
C VAL A 76 9.79 -0.98 -9.93
N ILE A 77 9.97 -0.93 -8.61
CA ILE A 77 10.64 -1.97 -7.82
C ILE A 77 9.59 -2.82 -7.11
N ARG A 78 9.62 -4.13 -7.31
CA ARG A 78 8.74 -5.05 -6.57
C ARG A 78 9.58 -6.05 -5.78
N LEU A 79 9.40 -6.02 -4.46
CA LEU A 79 10.12 -6.89 -3.54
C LEU A 79 9.53 -8.31 -3.58
N GLY A 80 10.30 -9.25 -4.11
CA GLY A 80 9.92 -10.66 -4.22
C GLY A 80 10.13 -11.46 -2.93
N LYS A 81 10.12 -12.79 -3.06
CA LYS A 81 10.20 -13.75 -1.94
C LYS A 81 11.38 -13.54 -0.99
N ALA A 82 12.53 -13.09 -1.52
CA ALA A 82 13.73 -12.80 -0.72
C ALA A 82 13.51 -11.72 0.34
N PHE A 83 12.47 -10.90 0.18
CA PHE A 83 12.11 -9.81 1.08
C PHE A 83 10.79 -10.09 1.83
N SER A 84 10.32 -11.34 1.87
CA SER A 84 9.05 -11.71 2.51
C SER A 84 9.24 -12.57 3.78
N THR A 85 10.44 -12.57 4.36
CA THR A 85 10.72 -13.29 5.61
C THR A 85 10.02 -12.62 6.79
N VAL A 86 9.67 -13.43 7.80
CA VAL A 86 9.13 -12.98 9.09
C VAL A 86 9.73 -13.87 10.16
N GLU A 87 10.46 -13.28 11.09
CA GLU A 87 11.18 -13.98 12.15
C GLU A 87 10.89 -13.37 13.52
N VAL A 88 10.62 -14.25 14.49
CA VAL A 88 10.48 -13.87 15.89
C VAL A 88 11.88 -13.69 16.48
N LYS A 89 12.14 -12.52 17.06
CA LYS A 89 13.34 -12.20 17.82
C LYS A 89 13.01 -12.18 19.31
N ARG A 90 13.97 -11.77 20.14
CA ARG A 90 13.77 -11.63 21.59
C ARG A 90 12.82 -10.46 21.89
N ASP A 91 12.32 -10.43 23.13
CA ASP A 91 11.56 -9.29 23.67
C ASP A 91 10.33 -8.88 22.85
N CYS A 92 9.61 -9.87 22.31
CA CYS A 92 8.39 -9.70 21.51
C CYS A 92 8.60 -8.86 20.23
N VAL A 93 9.82 -8.90 19.67
CA VAL A 93 10.13 -8.25 18.40
C VAL A 93 9.94 -9.21 17.23
N ILE A 94 9.27 -8.74 16.18
CA ILE A 94 9.16 -9.41 14.88
C ILE A 94 10.01 -8.64 13.87
N GLU A 95 11.00 -9.30 13.30
CA GLU A 95 11.73 -8.79 12.13
C GLU A 95 11.05 -9.30 10.87
N CYS A 96 10.72 -8.39 9.96
CA CYS A 96 9.99 -8.74 8.75
C CYS A 96 10.56 -8.01 7.54
N GLY A 97 10.63 -8.70 6.40
CA GLY A 97 11.02 -8.10 5.14
C GLY A 97 9.92 -7.19 4.57
N GLY A 98 10.31 -6.18 3.81
CA GLY A 98 9.41 -5.17 3.22
C GLY A 98 8.37 -5.74 2.23
N GLY A 99 8.63 -6.93 1.69
CA GLY A 99 7.71 -7.71 0.86
C GLY A 99 6.80 -8.66 1.63
N ALA A 100 6.91 -8.77 2.96
CA ALA A 100 6.06 -9.66 3.75
C ALA A 100 4.61 -9.12 3.81
N PRO A 101 3.58 -9.95 3.61
CA PRO A 101 2.19 -9.52 3.75
C PRO A 101 1.79 -9.40 5.23
N GLY A 102 0.91 -8.45 5.56
CA GLY A 102 0.46 -8.21 6.94
C GLY A 102 -0.11 -9.43 7.66
N ILE A 103 -0.85 -10.27 6.94
CA ILE A 103 -1.39 -11.54 7.47
C ILE A 103 -0.29 -12.50 7.94
N LEU A 104 0.85 -12.55 7.24
CA LEU A 104 1.96 -13.41 7.64
C LEU A 104 2.55 -12.89 8.95
N VAL A 105 2.80 -11.58 9.04
CA VAL A 105 3.29 -10.93 10.25
C VAL A 105 2.36 -11.17 11.44
N SER A 106 1.06 -10.90 11.30
CA SER A 106 0.09 -11.07 12.38
C SER A 106 -0.05 -12.53 12.82
N SER A 107 -0.01 -13.48 11.87
CA SER A 107 -0.12 -14.92 12.21
C SER A 107 1.14 -15.42 12.94
N THR A 108 2.33 -15.00 12.48
CA THR A 108 3.58 -15.36 13.16
C THR A 108 3.64 -14.77 14.57
N ALA A 109 3.17 -13.53 14.76
CA ALA A 109 3.08 -12.92 16.08
C ALA A 109 2.13 -13.69 17.00
N ARG A 110 0.93 -14.04 16.52
CA ARG A 110 -0.03 -14.88 17.26
C ARG A 110 0.59 -16.21 17.70
N ASP A 111 1.21 -16.94 16.77
CA ASP A 111 1.77 -18.27 17.05
C ASP A 111 2.92 -18.21 18.08
N ALA A 112 3.57 -17.05 18.20
CA ALA A 112 4.60 -16.77 19.17
C ALA A 112 4.09 -16.16 20.49
N GLY A 113 2.77 -15.96 20.65
CA GLY A 113 2.20 -15.28 21.82
C GLY A 113 2.59 -13.81 21.91
N ILE A 114 2.66 -13.12 20.77
CA ILE A 114 2.98 -11.69 20.68
C ILE A 114 1.71 -10.93 20.24
N SER A 115 1.12 -10.20 21.16
CA SER A 115 -0.06 -9.36 20.92
C SER A 115 0.32 -7.99 20.35
N GLY A 116 -0.68 -7.30 19.81
CA GLY A 116 -0.58 -5.93 19.34
C GLY A 116 -0.32 -5.77 17.84
N LEU A 117 -0.13 -6.86 17.10
CA LEU A 117 0.09 -6.88 15.65
C LEU A 117 -1.14 -7.40 14.88
N GLU A 118 -2.25 -7.66 15.57
CA GLU A 118 -3.49 -8.24 15.02
C GLU A 118 -4.07 -7.37 13.91
N PHE A 119 -4.02 -6.05 14.08
CA PHE A 119 -4.58 -5.08 13.12
C PHE A 119 -3.97 -5.19 11.72
N LEU A 120 -2.73 -5.69 11.58
CA LEU A 120 -2.08 -5.92 10.28
C LEU A 120 -2.83 -6.96 9.43
N ARG A 121 -3.60 -7.87 10.06
CA ARG A 121 -4.53 -8.79 9.36
C ARG A 121 -5.55 -8.03 8.52
N GLY A 122 -6.01 -6.89 9.03
CA GLY A 122 -7.06 -6.07 8.43
C GLY A 122 -6.57 -5.15 7.30
N ILE A 123 -5.26 -4.97 7.15
CA ILE A 123 -4.67 -4.06 6.18
C ILE A 123 -4.11 -4.87 5.00
N PRO A 124 -4.63 -4.69 3.78
CA PRO A 124 -4.03 -5.31 2.63
C PRO A 124 -2.80 -4.56 2.15
N GLY A 125 -1.71 -5.29 1.96
CA GLY A 125 -0.45 -4.74 1.48
C GLY A 125 0.73 -5.56 1.99
N THR A 126 1.91 -4.98 1.84
CA THR A 126 3.16 -5.51 2.41
C THR A 126 3.69 -4.56 3.48
N VAL A 127 4.58 -5.08 4.33
CA VAL A 127 5.28 -4.32 5.39
C VAL A 127 5.86 -3.01 4.87
N GLY A 128 6.55 -3.02 3.73
CA GLY A 128 7.16 -1.80 3.18
C GLY A 128 6.12 -0.74 2.81
N GLY A 129 4.96 -1.17 2.28
CA GLY A 129 3.82 -0.30 2.05
C GLY A 129 3.22 0.24 3.35
N PHE A 130 3.13 -0.58 4.40
CA PHE A 130 2.60 -0.13 5.69
C PHE A 130 3.51 0.88 6.36
N VAL A 131 4.84 0.66 6.35
CA VAL A 131 5.82 1.62 6.85
C VAL A 131 5.75 2.92 6.05
N ARG A 132 5.75 2.86 4.72
CA ARG A 132 5.66 4.07 3.88
C ARG A 132 4.41 4.91 4.19
N MET A 133 3.29 4.26 4.47
CA MET A 133 1.99 4.89 4.58
C MET A 133 1.49 5.06 6.03
N ASN A 134 2.28 4.74 7.05
CA ASN A 134 1.76 4.59 8.42
C ASN A 134 0.43 3.79 8.44
N GLY A 135 0.48 2.58 7.88
CA GLY A 135 -0.70 1.75 7.68
C GLY A 135 -1.40 1.49 9.01
N GLY A 136 -2.71 1.72 9.07
CA GLY A 136 -3.46 1.56 10.31
C GLY A 136 -4.90 1.14 10.09
N ALA A 137 -5.44 0.38 11.03
CA ALA A 137 -6.82 -0.08 11.06
C ALA A 137 -7.20 -0.42 12.51
N TYR A 138 -8.50 -0.40 12.82
CA TYR A 138 -9.03 -0.82 14.13
C TYR A 138 -8.39 -0.13 15.34
N GLY A 139 -8.12 1.18 15.21
CA GLY A 139 -7.60 2.01 16.30
C GLY A 139 -6.09 1.94 16.51
N ARG A 140 -5.36 1.24 15.63
CA ARG A 140 -3.90 1.16 15.66
C ARG A 140 -3.27 1.46 14.31
N GLU A 141 -2.00 1.83 14.33
CA GLU A 141 -1.18 2.10 13.17
C GLU A 141 0.27 1.63 13.35
N VAL A 142 1.03 1.61 12.25
CA VAL A 142 2.43 1.15 12.26
C VAL A 142 3.28 1.93 13.26
N ALA A 143 3.05 3.24 13.42
CA ALA A 143 3.76 4.05 14.41
C ALA A 143 3.66 3.50 15.85
N ASP A 144 2.58 2.78 16.20
CA ASP A 144 2.38 2.22 17.53
C ASP A 144 3.27 1.00 17.81
N ILE A 145 3.80 0.34 16.78
CA ILE A 145 4.55 -0.92 16.90
C ILE A 145 5.95 -0.85 16.29
N LEU A 146 6.25 0.12 15.43
CA LEU A 146 7.53 0.19 14.74
C LEU A 146 8.65 0.60 15.70
N VAL A 147 9.71 -0.21 15.73
CA VAL A 147 10.97 0.15 16.39
C VAL A 147 11.80 0.98 15.41
N ASP A 148 12.05 0.43 14.23
CA ASP A 148 12.85 1.02 13.16
C ASP A 148 12.60 0.26 11.83
N CYS A 149 13.17 0.75 10.73
CA CYS A 149 13.14 0.05 9.45
C CYS A 149 14.45 0.20 8.66
N ASP A 150 14.73 -0.77 7.81
CA ASP A 150 15.84 -0.70 6.87
C ASP A 150 15.32 -0.23 5.51
N VAL A 151 15.99 0.77 4.95
CA VAL A 151 15.57 1.48 3.75
C VAL A 151 16.74 1.57 2.77
N VAL A 152 16.51 1.13 1.54
CA VAL A 152 17.44 1.42 0.43
C VAL A 152 17.02 2.73 -0.23
N MET A 153 17.92 3.70 -0.17
CA MET A 153 17.74 5.03 -0.76
C MET A 153 17.89 4.97 -2.29
N PRO A 154 17.40 5.99 -3.04
CA PRO A 154 17.48 6.01 -4.50
C PRO A 154 18.90 5.87 -5.07
N ASN A 155 19.93 6.20 -4.29
CA ASN A 155 21.35 6.05 -4.67
C ASN A 155 21.95 4.68 -4.26
N GLY A 156 21.14 3.73 -3.80
CA GLY A 156 21.58 2.40 -3.35
C GLY A 156 22.14 2.34 -1.92
N ALA A 157 22.20 3.46 -1.19
CA ALA A 157 22.61 3.47 0.22
C ALA A 157 21.57 2.75 1.10
N LEU A 158 22.03 1.89 1.99
CA LEU A 158 21.18 1.24 2.99
C LEU A 158 21.27 2.01 4.29
N LEU A 159 20.12 2.44 4.81
CA LEU A 159 20.00 3.14 6.09
C LEU A 159 19.05 2.36 7.00
N THR A 160 19.35 2.35 8.29
CA THR A 160 18.39 1.95 9.33
C THR A 160 17.85 3.21 9.97
N LEU A 161 16.52 3.39 9.90
CA LEU A 161 15.83 4.57 10.42
C LEU A 161 14.98 4.19 11.63
N PRO A 162 15.22 4.77 12.83
CA PRO A 162 14.31 4.60 13.96
C PRO A 162 12.95 5.22 13.64
N VAL A 163 11.89 4.75 14.32
CA VAL A 163 10.52 5.26 14.13
C VAL A 163 10.42 6.79 14.22
N GLY A 164 11.21 7.40 15.11
CA GLY A 164 11.26 8.86 15.27
C GLY A 164 11.72 9.63 14.03
N ASP A 165 12.55 9.02 13.19
CA ASP A 165 13.08 9.66 11.97
C ASP A 165 12.09 9.61 10.80
N LEU A 166 11.04 8.79 10.91
CA LEU A 166 9.98 8.69 9.91
C LEU A 166 8.92 9.78 10.03
N ASP A 167 8.88 10.49 11.16
CA ASP A 167 8.00 11.65 11.44
C ASP A 167 6.56 11.42 10.93
N TYR A 168 5.92 10.41 11.51
CA TYR A 168 4.62 9.94 11.04
C TYR A 168 3.51 10.97 11.28
N SER A 169 2.63 11.05 10.30
CA SER A 169 1.30 11.66 10.44
C SER A 169 0.26 10.73 9.79
N TYR A 170 -1.02 11.12 9.83
CA TYR A 170 -2.10 10.28 9.30
C TYR A 170 -1.85 9.94 7.83
N ARG A 171 -1.61 8.64 7.59
CA ARG A 171 -1.33 8.05 6.27
C ARG A 171 -0.07 8.59 5.56
N HIS A 172 0.93 9.04 6.32
CA HIS A 172 2.11 9.69 5.76
C HIS A 172 3.37 9.45 6.60
N SER A 173 4.52 9.30 5.93
CA SER A 173 5.87 9.27 6.49
C SER A 173 6.77 10.25 5.74
N ARG A 174 7.86 10.67 6.38
CA ARG A 174 8.89 11.57 5.84
C ARG A 174 9.92 10.88 4.94
N LEU A 175 9.70 9.62 4.59
CA LEU A 175 10.57 8.92 3.64
C LEU A 175 10.65 9.71 2.32
N THR A 176 11.83 9.80 1.74
CA THR A 176 12.00 10.45 0.43
C THR A 176 11.38 9.61 -0.69
N ASP A 177 10.93 10.25 -1.76
CA ASP A 177 10.48 9.53 -2.95
C ASP A 177 11.60 8.66 -3.52
N GLY A 178 11.22 7.47 -4.01
CA GLY A 178 12.16 6.44 -4.48
C GLY A 178 12.83 5.62 -3.37
N ALA A 179 12.66 5.95 -2.09
CA ALA A 179 13.14 5.13 -0.99
C ALA A 179 12.34 3.81 -0.89
N ILE A 180 13.05 2.69 -0.70
CA ILE A 180 12.49 1.34 -0.67
C ILE A 180 12.67 0.74 0.72
N VAL A 181 11.59 0.57 1.47
CA VAL A 181 11.62 -0.13 2.76
C VAL A 181 11.81 -1.63 2.51
N VAL A 182 12.95 -2.17 2.92
CA VAL A 182 13.35 -3.58 2.67
C VAL A 182 13.19 -4.46 3.90
N ALA A 183 13.18 -3.90 5.11
CA ALA A 183 12.86 -4.61 6.34
C ALA A 183 12.27 -3.66 7.40
N ALA A 184 11.57 -4.21 8.39
CA ALA A 184 11.06 -3.49 9.55
C ALA A 184 11.09 -4.37 10.79
N ARG A 185 11.30 -3.76 11.96
CA ARG A 185 11.21 -4.42 13.26
C ARG A 185 9.98 -3.87 14.00
N PHE A 186 9.03 -4.74 14.27
CA PHE A 186 7.83 -4.42 15.04
C PHE A 186 7.92 -5.01 16.44
N LYS A 187 7.50 -4.25 17.45
CA LYS A 187 7.44 -4.70 18.84
C LYS A 187 5.99 -4.83 19.28
N GLY A 188 5.64 -6.02 19.76
CA GLY A 188 4.39 -6.29 20.43
C GLY A 188 4.58 -6.47 21.94
N GLU A 189 3.63 -7.16 22.55
CA GLU A 189 3.64 -7.50 23.97
C GLU A 189 3.40 -9.00 24.16
N PRO A 190 3.81 -9.60 25.29
CA PRO A 190 3.40 -10.97 25.60
C PRO A 190 1.88 -11.10 25.66
N GLY A 191 1.32 -12.12 25.02
CA GLY A 191 -0.11 -12.36 24.97
C GLY A 191 -0.47 -13.83 24.78
N ASP A 192 -1.73 -14.16 25.04
CA ASP A 192 -2.27 -15.50 24.81
C ASP A 192 -2.60 -15.72 23.31
N PRO A 193 -1.99 -16.70 22.63
CA PRO A 193 -2.27 -17.01 21.23
C PRO A 193 -3.76 -17.19 20.92
N ALA A 194 -4.56 -17.73 21.86
CA ALA A 194 -6.00 -17.92 21.65
C ALA A 194 -6.75 -16.58 21.62
N ALA A 195 -6.45 -15.67 22.54
CA ALA A 195 -7.02 -14.33 22.57
C ALA A 195 -6.61 -13.49 21.34
N ILE A 196 -5.35 -13.57 20.94
CA ILE A 196 -4.82 -12.91 19.74
C ILE A 196 -5.53 -13.45 18.49
N GLY A 197 -5.71 -14.77 18.40
CA GLY A 197 -6.46 -15.42 17.33
C GLY A 197 -7.90 -14.93 17.24
N ALA A 198 -8.61 -14.86 18.38
CA ALA A 198 -9.98 -14.36 18.42
C ALA A 198 -10.10 -12.90 17.95
N GLU A 199 -9.14 -12.04 18.30
CA GLU A 199 -9.12 -10.65 17.82
C GLU A 199 -8.84 -10.56 16.31
N MET A 200 -7.93 -11.39 15.78
CA MET A 200 -7.70 -11.49 14.34
C MET A 200 -8.94 -11.94 13.57
N ASP A 201 -9.71 -12.88 14.11
CA ASP A 201 -10.97 -13.35 13.52
C ASP A 201 -12.04 -12.26 13.56
N ARG A 202 -12.19 -11.56 14.68
CA ARG A 202 -13.08 -10.39 14.81
C ARG A 202 -12.75 -9.32 13.78
N ILE A 203 -11.46 -9.02 13.57
CA ILE A 203 -10.99 -8.08 12.55
C ILE A 203 -11.36 -8.55 11.15
N ALA A 204 -11.14 -9.83 10.84
CA ALA A 204 -11.46 -10.40 9.53
C ALA A 204 -12.97 -10.33 9.24
N GLU A 205 -13.81 -10.71 10.21
CA GLU A 205 -15.26 -10.65 10.10
C GLU A 205 -15.78 -9.21 9.98
N ALA A 206 -15.26 -8.28 10.80
CA ALA A 206 -15.61 -6.86 10.70
C ALA A 206 -15.25 -6.29 9.32
N ARG A 207 -14.14 -6.73 8.72
CA ARG A 207 -13.76 -6.33 7.38
C ARG A 207 -14.67 -6.95 6.31
N GLU A 208 -14.95 -8.24 6.41
CA GLU A 208 -15.81 -8.95 5.46
C GLU A 208 -17.24 -8.43 5.49
N THR A 209 -17.76 -8.01 6.64
CA THR A 209 -19.10 -7.42 6.75
C THR A 209 -19.15 -6.00 6.20
N SER A 210 -18.12 -5.17 6.42
CA SER A 210 -18.14 -3.74 6.07
C SER A 210 -17.60 -3.39 4.67
N GLN A 211 -16.77 -4.22 4.05
CA GLN A 211 -16.04 -3.85 2.83
C GLN A 211 -16.33 -4.77 1.62
N PRO A 212 -16.19 -4.26 0.37
CA PRO A 212 -16.35 -5.05 -0.85
C PRO A 212 -15.13 -5.96 -1.13
N LEU A 213 -15.02 -7.05 -0.37
CA LEU A 213 -13.95 -8.03 -0.57
C LEU A 213 -14.12 -8.83 -1.87
N ARG A 214 -13.01 -9.40 -2.36
CA ARG A 214 -12.98 -10.24 -3.57
C ARG A 214 -13.47 -9.52 -4.84
N THR A 215 -13.43 -8.18 -4.85
CA THR A 215 -13.70 -7.34 -6.01
C THR A 215 -12.43 -6.62 -6.46
N LYS A 216 -12.40 -6.09 -7.69
CA LYS A 216 -11.27 -5.30 -8.20
C LYS A 216 -11.37 -3.87 -7.66
N THR A 217 -10.93 -3.67 -6.43
CA THR A 217 -11.05 -2.40 -5.70
C THR A 217 -9.76 -2.08 -4.94
N GLY A 218 -9.46 -0.81 -4.72
CA GLY A 218 -8.40 -0.38 -3.82
C GLY A 218 -8.83 -0.35 -2.35
N GLY A 219 -8.10 0.41 -1.54
CA GLY A 219 -8.50 0.79 -0.19
C GLY A 219 -9.65 1.81 -0.18
N SER A 220 -9.84 2.46 0.96
CA SER A 220 -10.72 3.64 1.03
C SER A 220 -10.26 4.70 0.04
N THR A 221 -11.19 5.21 -0.76
CA THR A 221 -10.91 6.12 -1.88
C THR A 221 -10.50 7.50 -1.37
N PHE A 222 -11.25 7.99 -0.38
CA PHE A 222 -11.04 9.29 0.23
C PHE A 222 -10.72 9.18 1.72
N LYS A 223 -9.91 10.11 2.21
CA LYS A 223 -9.67 10.29 3.65
C LYS A 223 -10.97 10.70 4.33
N ASN A 224 -11.12 10.35 5.61
CA ASN A 224 -12.21 10.90 6.42
C ASN A 224 -11.95 12.38 6.71
N PRO A 225 -12.87 13.29 6.34
CA PRO A 225 -12.75 14.70 6.72
C PRO A 225 -12.97 14.88 8.23
N PRO A 226 -12.42 15.94 8.85
CA PRO A 226 -12.60 16.20 10.27
C PRO A 226 -14.07 16.15 10.72
N GLY A 227 -14.34 15.39 11.79
CA GLY A 227 -15.68 15.22 12.35
C GLY A 227 -16.66 14.40 11.50
N ASN A 228 -16.23 13.84 10.36
CA ASN A 228 -17.10 13.20 9.38
C ASN A 228 -16.54 11.85 8.91
N SER A 229 -17.40 11.03 8.31
CA SER A 229 -17.00 9.80 7.62
C SER A 229 -17.21 9.99 6.12
N ALA A 230 -16.16 9.80 5.32
CA ALA A 230 -16.23 10.01 3.87
C ALA A 230 -17.35 9.19 3.23
N TRP A 231 -17.53 7.93 3.65
CA TRP A 231 -18.58 7.06 3.12
C TRP A 231 -19.99 7.63 3.34
N LYS A 232 -20.28 8.24 4.50
CA LYS A 232 -21.60 8.82 4.80
C LYS A 232 -21.88 10.00 3.88
N LEU A 233 -20.88 10.87 3.70
CA LEU A 233 -21.01 12.02 2.81
C LEU A 233 -21.23 11.59 1.35
N VAL A 234 -20.50 10.58 0.90
CA VAL A 234 -20.68 10.01 -0.45
C VAL A 234 -22.06 9.39 -0.62
N ASP A 235 -22.57 8.70 0.40
CA ASP A 235 -23.91 8.09 0.37
C ASP A 235 -25.02 9.15 0.38
N GLU A 236 -24.91 10.17 1.23
CA GLU A 236 -25.83 11.32 1.30
C GLU A 236 -25.86 12.13 0.00
N ALA A 237 -24.73 12.19 -0.70
CA ALA A 237 -24.64 12.79 -2.03
C ALA A 237 -25.28 11.93 -3.15
N GLY A 238 -25.87 10.78 -2.80
CA GLY A 238 -26.57 9.90 -3.75
C GLY A 238 -25.62 9.17 -4.70
N CYS A 239 -24.37 8.93 -4.28
CA CYS A 239 -23.36 8.32 -5.14
C CYS A 239 -23.31 6.79 -5.03
N ARG A 240 -24.06 6.15 -4.13
CA ARG A 240 -24.09 4.68 -4.04
C ARG A 240 -24.53 4.07 -5.38
N GLY A 241 -23.77 3.09 -5.87
CA GLY A 241 -24.04 2.46 -7.16
C GLY A 241 -23.73 3.31 -8.39
N LEU A 242 -23.30 4.58 -8.22
CA LEU A 242 -22.98 5.47 -9.34
C LEU A 242 -21.89 4.87 -10.22
N THR A 243 -22.10 4.93 -11.54
CA THR A 243 -21.18 4.37 -12.53
C THR A 243 -20.60 5.46 -13.42
N MET A 244 -19.39 5.20 -13.92
CA MET A 244 -18.75 5.95 -15.00
C MET A 244 -17.83 5.00 -15.77
N GLY A 245 -18.07 4.82 -17.07
CA GLY A 245 -17.37 3.80 -17.85
C GLY A 245 -17.47 2.43 -17.21
N GLY A 246 -16.34 1.75 -17.00
CA GLY A 246 -16.29 0.46 -16.28
C GLY A 246 -16.22 0.57 -14.75
N ALA A 247 -16.17 1.77 -14.17
CA ALA A 247 -16.05 1.99 -12.74
C ALA A 247 -17.42 2.15 -12.04
N GLN A 248 -17.50 1.75 -10.78
CA GLN A 248 -18.69 1.88 -9.95
C GLN A 248 -18.36 2.24 -8.50
N VAL A 249 -19.15 3.10 -7.86
CA VAL A 249 -19.14 3.29 -6.41
C VAL A 249 -19.80 2.08 -5.75
N SER A 250 -19.10 1.42 -4.84
CA SER A 250 -19.57 0.19 -4.21
C SER A 250 -20.95 0.36 -3.55
N GLU A 251 -21.85 -0.56 -3.88
CA GLU A 251 -23.15 -0.74 -3.22
C GLU A 251 -23.03 -1.10 -1.74
N LYS A 252 -21.89 -1.68 -1.34
CA LYS A 252 -21.67 -2.12 0.04
C LYS A 252 -21.11 -0.99 0.90
N HIS A 253 -20.07 -0.32 0.41
CA HIS A 253 -19.42 0.76 1.14
C HIS A 253 -18.97 1.87 0.19
N THR A 254 -19.68 2.99 0.22
CA THR A 254 -19.58 4.10 -0.76
C THR A 254 -18.22 4.81 -0.81
N ASN A 255 -17.33 4.61 0.17
CA ASN A 255 -15.94 5.06 0.06
C ASN A 255 -15.02 4.11 -0.76
N PHE A 256 -15.56 3.09 -1.43
CA PHE A 256 -14.78 2.19 -2.30
C PHE A 256 -15.27 2.32 -3.74
N LEU A 257 -14.33 2.59 -4.64
CA LEU A 257 -14.54 2.46 -6.09
C LEU A 257 -14.20 1.04 -6.53
N ILE A 258 -14.97 0.51 -7.48
CA ILE A 258 -14.84 -0.86 -8.00
C ILE A 258 -14.62 -0.78 -9.51
N ASN A 259 -13.63 -1.52 -9.99
CA ASN A 259 -13.56 -1.89 -11.40
C ASN A 259 -14.50 -3.08 -11.64
N THR A 260 -15.58 -2.87 -12.40
CA THR A 260 -16.61 -3.89 -12.67
C THR A 260 -16.16 -4.98 -13.64
N GLY A 261 -14.97 -4.83 -14.24
CA GLY A 261 -14.39 -5.79 -15.16
C GLY A 261 -13.30 -5.16 -16.00
N ASN A 262 -13.68 -4.12 -16.75
CA ASN A 262 -12.90 -3.50 -17.81
C ASN A 262 -12.71 -1.98 -17.61
N ALA A 263 -12.84 -1.47 -16.37
CA ALA A 263 -12.61 -0.05 -16.10
C ALA A 263 -11.18 0.36 -16.46
N THR A 264 -11.07 1.49 -17.14
CA THR A 264 -9.79 2.21 -17.28
C THR A 264 -9.46 2.94 -15.99
N SER A 265 -8.20 3.33 -15.79
CA SER A 265 -7.88 4.17 -14.64
C SER A 265 -8.46 5.57 -14.78
N ALA A 266 -8.63 6.06 -16.02
CA ALA A 266 -9.40 7.26 -16.30
C ALA A 266 -10.86 7.18 -15.84
N ASP A 267 -11.55 6.03 -16.04
CA ASP A 267 -12.91 5.82 -15.53
C ASP A 267 -12.95 5.91 -13.99
N ILE A 268 -11.99 5.29 -13.32
CA ILE A 268 -11.93 5.24 -11.85
C ILE A 268 -11.61 6.62 -11.27
N GLU A 269 -10.62 7.34 -11.82
CA GLU A 269 -10.31 8.71 -11.39
C GLU A 269 -11.47 9.66 -11.69
N GLY A 270 -12.07 9.55 -12.88
CA GLY A 270 -13.22 10.35 -13.28
C GLY A 270 -14.43 10.15 -12.37
N LEU A 271 -14.73 8.90 -12.01
CA LEU A 271 -15.79 8.59 -11.05
C LEU A 271 -15.50 9.18 -9.68
N GLY A 272 -14.25 9.11 -9.22
CA GLY A 272 -13.85 9.70 -7.96
C GLY A 272 -13.98 11.22 -7.96
N GLU A 273 -13.59 11.91 -9.04
CA GLU A 273 -13.78 13.37 -9.15
C GLU A 273 -15.26 13.76 -9.22
N GLU A 274 -16.11 12.97 -9.88
CA GLU A 274 -17.56 13.18 -9.88
C GLU A 274 -18.16 13.00 -8.47
N VAL A 275 -17.70 12.00 -7.71
CA VAL A 275 -18.08 11.84 -6.31
C VAL A 275 -17.67 13.06 -5.47
N ARG A 276 -16.43 13.55 -5.63
CA ARG A 276 -15.95 14.74 -4.92
C ARG A 276 -16.81 15.97 -5.23
N ARG A 277 -17.17 16.18 -6.50
CA ARG A 277 -18.04 17.27 -6.94
C ARG A 277 -19.41 17.20 -6.27
N ARG A 278 -20.09 16.05 -6.33
CA ARG A 278 -21.43 15.87 -5.72
C ARG A 278 -21.42 16.06 -4.22
N VAL A 279 -20.41 15.53 -3.53
CA VAL A 279 -20.27 15.71 -2.08
C VAL A 279 -20.07 17.17 -1.73
N SER A 280 -19.21 17.88 -2.46
CA SER A 280 -18.99 19.31 -2.25
C SER A 280 -20.26 20.13 -2.50
N GLU A 281 -21.01 19.84 -3.56
CA GLU A 281 -22.27 20.55 -3.86
C GLU A 281 -23.37 20.28 -2.83
N LYS A 282 -23.44 19.05 -2.32
CA LYS A 282 -24.49 18.63 -1.39
C LYS A 282 -24.21 19.09 0.06
N THR A 283 -22.95 19.04 0.49
CA THR A 283 -22.57 19.14 1.91
C THR A 283 -21.62 20.30 2.21
N GLY A 284 -21.02 20.92 1.17
CA GLY A 284 -19.95 21.91 1.33
C GLY A 284 -18.58 21.32 1.70
N VAL A 285 -18.48 19.99 1.89
CA VAL A 285 -17.22 19.32 2.26
C VAL A 285 -16.44 18.92 1.01
N SER A 286 -15.17 19.29 0.95
CA SER A 286 -14.23 18.81 -0.07
C SER A 286 -13.53 17.53 0.38
N LEU A 287 -13.81 16.42 -0.30
CA LEU A 287 -13.09 15.16 -0.05
C LEU A 287 -11.67 15.20 -0.64
N GLU A 288 -10.74 14.58 0.07
CA GLU A 288 -9.35 14.37 -0.37
C GLU A 288 -9.11 12.90 -0.71
N TRP A 289 -8.40 12.65 -1.80
CA TRP A 289 -7.97 11.29 -2.16
C TRP A 289 -7.02 10.70 -1.11
N GLU A 290 -7.29 9.46 -0.71
CA GLU A 290 -6.39 8.62 0.10
C GLU A 290 -5.59 7.66 -0.79
N ILE A 291 -6.24 7.10 -1.81
CA ILE A 291 -5.59 6.27 -2.84
C ILE A 291 -4.59 7.13 -3.63
N LYS A 292 -3.38 6.60 -3.80
CA LYS A 292 -2.34 7.28 -4.59
C LYS A 292 -2.61 7.06 -6.08
N ARG A 293 -2.67 8.16 -6.82
CA ARG A 293 -2.80 8.19 -8.28
C ARG A 293 -1.42 8.43 -8.86
N VAL A 294 -0.90 7.46 -9.61
CA VAL A 294 0.51 7.44 -10.05
C VAL A 294 0.61 7.18 -11.55
N GLY A 295 1.67 7.70 -12.16
CA GLY A 295 1.89 7.57 -13.60
C GLY A 295 1.40 8.76 -14.41
N ARG A 296 1.60 8.64 -15.72
CA ARG A 296 1.29 9.65 -16.74
C ARG A 296 -0.20 9.61 -17.09
N PRO A 297 -0.84 10.77 -17.33
CA PRO A 297 -2.20 10.82 -17.85
C PRO A 297 -2.40 9.93 -19.08
#